data_AF-A0A1V6Y7I2-F1
#
_entry.id   AF-A0A1V6Y7I2-F1
#
_cell.length_a   1.000
_cell.length_b   1.000
_cell.length_c   1.000
_cell.angle_alpha   90.00
_cell.angle_beta   90.00
_cell.angle_gamma   90.00
#
_symmetry.space_group_name_H-M   'P 1'
#
loop_
_entity.id
_entity.type
_entity.pdbx_description
1 polymer ?
#
loop_
_entity_poly.entity_id
_entity_poly.type
_entity_poly.pdbx_seq_one_letter_code
_entity_poly.pdbx_strand_id
1 'polypeptide(L)'
;MKAALFFLVLVNEAMVLAAPAIELNNDAPPSSGCYPFADPHCGVADTFCHCRDGHFYLFNRAAGGCDPPWGYVGDSVESLPGYHCRK
;
A
#
# COMPACT_ATOMS: atom_id res chain seq x y z
N MET A 1 -66.14 -23.37 -12.16
CA MET A 1 -64.73 -23.72 -12.44
C MET A 1 -64.01 -22.46 -12.89
N LYS A 2 -63.06 -21.94 -12.10
CA LYS A 2 -62.08 -20.96 -12.58
C LYS A 2 -60.89 -21.02 -11.65
N ALA A 3 -59.91 -21.82 -12.06
CA ALA A 3 -58.58 -21.84 -11.49
C ALA A 3 -57.90 -20.51 -11.84
N ALA A 4 -57.24 -19.88 -10.87
CA ALA A 4 -56.23 -18.87 -11.15
C ALA A 4 -55.05 -19.20 -10.25
N LEU A 5 -53.99 -19.68 -10.89
CA LEU A 5 -52.76 -20.18 -10.32
C LEU A 5 -51.96 -19.06 -9.65
N PHE A 6 -51.33 -19.46 -8.54
CA PHE A 6 -50.28 -18.77 -7.80
C PHE A 6 -49.11 -18.35 -8.70
N PHE A 7 -48.61 -17.11 -8.52
CA PHE A 7 -47.26 -16.73 -8.93
C PHE A 7 -46.52 -16.12 -7.72
N LEU A 8 -45.70 -16.95 -7.08
CA LEU A 8 -44.70 -16.55 -6.10
C LEU A 8 -43.46 -16.05 -6.87
N VAL A 9 -43.22 -14.74 -6.83
CA VAL A 9 -42.00 -14.13 -7.38
C VAL A 9 -40.92 -14.18 -6.31
N LEU A 10 -39.97 -15.09 -6.46
CA LEU A 10 -38.74 -15.15 -5.67
C LEU A 10 -37.76 -14.10 -6.22
N VAL A 11 -37.52 -13.03 -5.48
CA VAL A 11 -36.47 -12.06 -5.79
C VAL A 11 -35.15 -12.58 -5.23
N ASN A 12 -34.24 -12.99 -6.12
CA ASN A 12 -32.86 -13.32 -5.76
C ASN A 12 -32.04 -12.03 -5.67
N GLU A 13 -31.81 -11.53 -4.46
CA GLU A 13 -30.86 -10.45 -4.20
C GLU A 13 -29.43 -11.03 -4.26
N ALA A 14 -28.83 -11.06 -5.45
CA ALA A 14 -27.41 -11.33 -5.59
C ALA A 14 -26.63 -10.08 -5.17
N MET A 15 -26.18 -10.04 -3.91
CA MET A 15 -25.25 -9.03 -3.44
C MET A 15 -23.92 -9.18 -4.19
N VAL A 16 -23.65 -8.26 -5.13
CA VAL A 16 -22.37 -8.14 -5.81
C VAL A 16 -21.39 -7.48 -4.84
N LEU A 17 -20.38 -8.24 -4.41
CA LEU A 17 -19.21 -7.70 -3.71
C LEU A 17 -18.44 -6.80 -4.66
N ALA A 18 -18.57 -5.49 -4.52
CA ALA A 18 -17.66 -4.54 -5.13
C ALA A 18 -16.29 -4.69 -4.45
N ALA A 19 -15.34 -5.37 -5.11
CA ALA A 19 -13.94 -5.32 -4.71
C ALA A 19 -13.43 -3.88 -4.89
N PRO A 20 -12.60 -3.35 -3.97
CA PRO A 20 -12.01 -2.04 -4.16
C PRO A 20 -11.19 -2.06 -5.45
N ALA A 21 -11.48 -1.12 -6.36
CA ALA A 21 -10.63 -0.87 -7.51
C ALA A 21 -9.29 -0.34 -6.97
N ILE A 22 -8.22 -1.11 -7.17
CA ILE A 22 -6.86 -0.62 -6.98
C ILE A 22 -6.65 0.40 -8.09
N GLU A 23 -6.67 1.70 -7.77
CA GLU A 23 -6.25 2.72 -8.73
C GLU A 23 -4.77 2.49 -9.03
N LEU A 24 -4.50 1.95 -10.23
CA LEU A 24 -3.17 1.87 -10.76
C LEU A 24 -2.74 3.30 -11.10
N ASN A 25 -2.06 3.95 -10.16
CA ASN A 25 -1.59 5.31 -10.35
C ASN A 25 -0.58 5.30 -11.50
N ASN A 26 -0.91 5.93 -12.63
CA ASN A 26 -0.12 5.90 -13.87
C ASN A 26 1.07 6.88 -13.83
N ASP A 27 1.50 7.28 -12.64
CA ASP A 27 2.65 8.15 -12.48
C ASP A 27 3.91 7.44 -12.99
N ALA A 28 4.78 8.19 -13.67
CA ALA A 28 6.08 7.67 -14.07
C ALA A 28 6.83 7.20 -12.81
N PRO A 29 7.55 6.08 -12.87
CA PRO A 29 8.34 5.62 -11.73
C PRO A 29 9.35 6.70 -11.30
N PRO A 30 9.62 6.84 -9.99
CA PRO A 30 10.51 7.86 -9.46
C PRO A 30 11.90 7.76 -10.10
N SER A 31 12.47 8.90 -10.45
CA SER A 31 13.76 8.99 -11.14
C SER A 31 14.92 8.51 -10.26
N SER A 32 14.79 8.70 -8.94
CA SER A 32 15.68 8.16 -7.91
C SER A 32 15.65 6.63 -7.79
N GLY A 33 14.60 5.97 -8.29
CA GLY A 33 14.35 4.55 -8.05
C GLY A 33 14.04 4.22 -6.58
N CYS A 34 13.62 5.21 -5.80
CA CYS A 34 13.31 5.07 -4.38
C CYS A 34 11.81 5.24 -4.10
N TYR A 35 11.28 4.42 -3.22
CA TYR A 35 9.86 4.40 -2.88
C TYR A 35 9.66 4.58 -1.37
N PRO A 36 8.56 5.22 -0.94
CA PRO A 36 8.20 5.29 0.47
C PRO A 36 8.05 3.88 1.06
N PHE A 37 8.60 3.71 2.24
CA PHE A 37 8.55 2.49 3.04
C PHE A 37 8.10 2.84 4.46
N ALA A 38 7.17 2.05 4.99
CA ALA A 38 6.82 2.05 6.40
C ALA A 38 6.37 0.64 6.78
N ASP A 39 6.71 0.21 8.00
CA ASP A 39 6.25 -1.05 8.57
C ASP A 39 5.88 -0.86 10.04
N PRO A 40 4.67 -0.32 10.31
CA PRO A 40 4.21 -0.07 11.67
C PRO A 40 4.08 -1.36 12.50
N HIS A 41 3.79 -2.49 11.86
CA HIS A 41 3.72 -3.79 12.53
C HIS A 41 5.07 -4.20 13.10
N CYS A 42 6.15 -3.77 12.46
CA CYS A 42 7.52 -4.01 12.88
C CYS A 42 8.18 -2.83 13.59
N GLY A 43 7.41 -1.83 14.00
CA GLY A 43 7.87 -0.70 14.83
C GLY A 43 8.57 0.42 14.06
N VAL A 44 8.57 0.34 12.73
CA VAL A 44 9.01 1.44 11.86
C VAL A 44 7.87 2.44 11.78
N ALA A 45 7.84 3.37 12.74
CA ALA A 45 6.76 4.34 12.90
C ALA A 45 6.79 5.49 11.88
N ASP A 46 7.99 5.82 11.38
CA ASP A 46 8.21 6.87 10.39
C ASP A 46 8.24 6.30 8.96
N THR A 47 8.03 7.18 7.98
CA THR A 47 8.26 6.86 6.57
C THR A 47 9.74 7.03 6.23
N PHE A 48 10.32 6.01 5.61
CA PHE A 48 11.66 5.99 5.03
C PHE A 48 11.55 5.78 3.51
N CYS A 49 12.69 5.87 2.82
CA CYS A 49 12.78 5.56 1.39
C CYS A 49 13.59 4.29 1.21
N HIS A 50 13.00 3.28 0.56
CA HIS A 50 13.71 2.08 0.13
C HIS A 50 14.05 2.21 -1.36
N CYS A 51 15.33 2.13 -1.67
CA CYS A 51 15.86 2.39 -3.00
C CYS A 51 16.26 1.09 -3.72
N ARG A 52 16.42 1.17 -5.05
CA ARG A 52 16.79 0.03 -5.90
C ARG A 52 18.16 -0.59 -5.54
N ASP A 53 19.04 0.16 -4.90
CA ASP A 53 20.32 -0.32 -4.37
C ASP A 53 20.16 -1.20 -3.12
N GLY A 54 18.96 -1.29 -2.55
CA GLY A 54 18.65 -2.05 -1.34
C GLY A 54 18.86 -1.27 -0.05
N HIS A 55 19.31 -0.02 -0.13
CA HIS A 55 19.53 0.83 1.03
C HIS A 55 18.26 1.57 1.44
N PHE A 56 18.26 1.99 2.70
CA PHE A 56 17.24 2.85 3.28
C PHE A 56 17.80 4.26 3.46
N TYR A 57 16.96 5.23 3.14
CA TYR A 57 17.22 6.66 3.24
C TYR A 57 16.09 7.34 3.99
N LEU A 58 16.34 8.54 4.51
CA LEU A 58 15.32 9.40 5.09
C LEU A 58 14.34 9.88 4.02
N PHE A 59 13.07 9.97 4.40
CA PHE A 59 12.06 10.64 3.60
C PHE A 59 12.39 12.12 3.43
N ASN A 60 12.42 12.59 2.18
CA ASN A 60 12.73 13.98 1.88
C ASN A 60 11.48 14.85 2.06
N ARG A 61 11.30 15.39 3.25
CA ARG A 61 10.17 16.29 3.55
C ARG A 61 10.19 17.56 2.72
N ALA A 62 11.36 18.04 2.28
CA ALA A 62 11.48 19.22 1.44
C ALA A 62 11.00 18.96 0.00
N ALA A 63 11.25 17.75 -0.52
CA ALA A 63 10.73 17.31 -1.82
C ALA A 63 9.35 16.61 -1.73
N GLY A 64 8.84 16.39 -0.52
CA GLY A 64 7.57 15.70 -0.28
C GLY A 64 7.58 14.21 -0.65
N GLY A 65 8.75 13.56 -0.71
CA GLY A 65 8.83 12.20 -1.22
C GLY A 65 10.20 11.54 -1.13
N CYS A 66 10.38 10.53 -1.97
CA CYS A 66 11.62 9.78 -2.13
C CYS A 66 12.33 10.09 -3.47
N ASP A 67 11.90 11.13 -4.18
CA ASP A 67 12.48 11.53 -5.45
C ASP A 67 12.83 13.04 -5.44
N PRO A 68 14.05 13.40 -5.01
CA PRO A 68 15.12 12.54 -4.49
C PRO A 68 14.91 12.16 -3.01
N PRO A 69 15.48 11.05 -2.52
CA PRO A 69 15.51 10.73 -1.09
C PRO A 69 16.45 11.67 -0.35
N TRP A 70 16.46 11.59 0.97
CA TRP A 70 17.38 12.35 1.82
C TRP A 70 18.23 11.39 2.66
N GLY A 71 19.49 11.68 2.95
CA GLY A 71 20.33 11.05 4.00
C GLY A 71 20.28 9.51 4.15
N TYR A 72 21.43 8.85 4.00
CA TYR A 72 21.53 7.40 4.22
C TYR A 72 21.19 6.98 5.67
N VAL A 73 20.47 5.87 5.81
CA VAL A 73 20.06 5.27 7.10
C VAL A 73 20.72 3.91 7.32
N GLY A 74 20.68 3.01 6.33
CA GLY A 74 21.23 1.67 6.50
C GLY A 74 21.06 0.75 5.29
N ASP A 75 21.64 -0.44 5.38
CA ASP A 75 21.66 -1.44 4.29
C ASP A 75 20.47 -2.41 4.31
N SER A 76 19.60 -2.30 5.31
CA SER A 76 18.48 -3.21 5.48
C SER A 76 17.40 -2.64 6.40
N VAL A 77 16.24 -3.29 6.42
CA VAL A 77 15.09 -2.88 7.26
C VAL A 77 15.42 -2.94 8.75
N GLU A 78 16.32 -3.84 9.16
CA GLU A 78 16.79 -3.97 10.54
C GLU A 78 17.60 -2.76 11.01
N SER A 79 18.12 -1.96 10.08
CA SER A 79 18.83 -0.72 10.40
C SER A 79 17.87 0.44 10.70
N LEU A 80 16.57 0.27 10.42
CA LEU A 80 15.59 1.33 10.65
C LEU A 80 15.33 1.55 12.14
N PRO A 81 15.28 2.82 12.59
CA PRO A 81 14.88 3.14 13.95
C PRO A 81 13.55 2.50 14.34
N GLY A 82 13.53 1.80 15.47
CA GLY A 82 12.33 1.16 16.01
C GLY A 82 12.03 -0.25 15.48
N TYR A 83 12.80 -0.75 14.50
CA TYR A 83 12.57 -2.08 13.94
C TYR A 83 12.72 -3.19 14.99
N HIS A 84 11.69 -4.04 15.11
CA HIS A 84 11.67 -5.14 16.08
C HIS A 84 11.28 -6.51 15.52
N CYS A 85 10.90 -6.62 14.24
CA CYS A 85 10.59 -7.91 13.60
C CYS A 85 11.85 -8.68 13.15
N ARG A 86 12.81 -8.87 14.05
CA ARG A 86 13.95 -9.74 13.71
C ARG A 86 13.44 -11.17 13.48
N LYS A 87 13.99 -11.84 12.48
CA LYS A 87 13.74 -13.28 12.23
C LYS A 87 14.38 -14.15 13.30
#